data_AF-A0A8T3LI56-F1
#
_entry.id   AF-A0A8T3LI56-F1
#
_cell.length_a   1.000
_cell.length_b   1.000
_cell.length_c   1.000
_cell.angle_alpha   90.00
_cell.angle_beta   90.00
_cell.angle_gamma   90.00
#
_symmetry.space_group_name_H-M   'P 1'
#
loop_
_entity.id
_entity.type
_entity.pdbx_description
1 polymer ?
#
loop_
_entity_poly.entity_id
_entity_poly.type
_entity_poly.pdbx_seq_one_letter_code
_entity_poly.pdbx_strand_id
1 'polypeptide(L)' 'RIAPAIAKGLVKRKEQGNESPLNIIACENMVRGTTQLKGHVMNALPEDAKAWVEEHVGFVDSAVDRIVPPSASATNDPL' A
#
# COMPACT_ATOMS: atom_id res chain seq x y z
N ARG A 1 7.51 6.61 6.88
CA ARG A 1 7.07 5.20 7.05
C ARG A 1 5.57 5.14 6.77
N ILE A 2 5.11 4.32 5.81
CA ILE A 2 3.71 4.34 5.33
C ILE A 2 2.81 3.24 5.92
N ALA A 3 3.39 2.10 6.32
CA ALA A 3 2.62 0.94 6.80
C ALA A 3 1.61 1.24 7.94
N PRO A 4 1.93 2.06 8.97
CA PRO A 4 0.95 2.39 10.01
C PRO A 4 -0.26 3.17 9.49
N ALA A 5 -0.08 4.01 8.45
CA ALA A 5 -1.18 4.75 7.84
C ALA A 5 -2.09 3.82 7.03
N ILE A 6 -1.50 2.87 6.29
CA ILE A 6 -2.25 1.84 5.56
C ILE A 6 -3.05 0.98 6.54
N ALA A 7 -2.43 0.48 7.62
CA ALA A 7 -3.12 -0.31 8.64
C ALA A 7 -4.33 0.43 9.24
N LYS A 8 -4.17 1.71 9.61
CA LYS A 8 -5.29 2.56 10.07
C LYS A 8 -6.40 2.68 9.04
N GLY A 9 -6.06 2.85 7.77
CA GLY A 9 -7.03 2.91 6.68
C GLY A 9 -7.81 1.61 6.51
N LEU A 10 -7.13 0.46 6.60
CA LEU A 10 -7.76 -0.87 6.51
C LEU A 10 -8.69 -1.15 7.69
N VAL A 11 -8.30 -0.78 8.91
CA VAL A 11 -9.17 -0.89 10.10
C VAL A 11 -10.43 -0.06 9.91
N LYS A 12 -10.31 1.19 9.48
CA LYS A 12 -11.47 2.05 9.22
C LYS A 12 -12.38 1.48 8.12
N ARG A 13 -11.79 0.88 7.09
CA ARG A 13 -12.54 0.22 6.01
C ARG A 13 -13.35 -0.98 6.55
N LYS A 14 -12.74 -1.82 7.40
CA LYS A 14 -13.42 -2.91 8.11
C LYS A 14 -14.57 -2.40 8.99
N GLU A 15 -14.30 -1.38 9.81
CA GLU A 15 -15.30 -0.78 10.73
C GLU A 15 -16.52 -0.19 10.01
N GLN A 16 -16.33 0.27 8.77
CA GLN A 16 -17.40 0.78 7.92
C GLN A 16 -18.20 -0.33 7.20
N GLY A 17 -17.87 -1.60 7.44
CA GLY A 17 -18.49 -2.74 6.75
C GLY A 17 -18.20 -2.77 5.25
N ASN A 18 -17.09 -2.16 4.82
CA ASN A 18 -16.76 -2.08 3.40
C ASN A 18 -15.99 -3.32 2.95
N GLU A 19 -16.74 -4.32 2.48
CA GLU A 19 -16.24 -5.60 1.99
C GLU A 19 -15.76 -5.56 0.52
N SER A 20 -15.81 -4.40 -0.14
CA SER A 20 -15.33 -4.33 -1.53
C SER A 20 -13.81 -4.64 -1.58
N PRO A 21 -13.35 -5.47 -2.54
CA PRO A 21 -11.94 -5.82 -2.64
C PRO A 21 -11.03 -4.60 -2.82
N LEU A 22 -9.82 -4.66 -2.27
CA LEU A 22 -8.79 -3.64 -2.46
C LEU A 22 -7.45 -4.31 -2.81
N ASN A 23 -6.79 -3.84 -3.87
CA ASN A 23 -5.41 -4.24 -4.16
C ASN A 23 -4.45 -3.13 -3.77
N ILE A 24 -3.38 -3.51 -3.07
CA ILE A 24 -2.25 -2.65 -2.73
C ILE A 24 -1.05 -3.15 -3.53
N ILE A 25 -0.45 -2.23 -4.30
CA ILE A 25 0.71 -2.49 -5.16
C ILE A 25 1.76 -1.45 -4.81
N ALA A 26 2.93 -1.93 -4.43
CA ALA A 26 4.09 -1.12 -4.16
C ALA A 26 4.86 -0.94 -5.49
N CYS A 27 5.14 0.32 -5.83
CA CYS A 27 5.70 0.74 -7.13
C CYS A 27 7.16 1.23 -7.00
N GLU A 28 7.85 0.84 -5.93
CA GLU A 28 9.27 1.09 -5.74
C GLU A 28 10.13 0.07 -6.48
N ASN A 29 11.39 0.43 -6.73
CA ASN A 29 12.37 -0.47 -7.33
C ASN A 29 12.94 -1.43 -6.28
N MET A 30 12.11 -2.37 -5.81
CA MET A 30 12.49 -3.43 -4.87
C MET A 30 11.93 -4.78 -5.32
N VAL A 31 12.76 -5.82 -5.28
CA VAL A 31 12.30 -7.19 -5.51
C VAL A 31 11.32 -7.59 -4.40
N ARG A 32 10.13 -8.03 -4.80
CA ARG A 32 9.03 -8.37 -3.88
C ARG A 32 8.69 -7.25 -2.89
N GLY A 33 8.72 -5.99 -3.37
CA GLY A 33 8.46 -4.81 -2.54
C GLY A 33 7.09 -4.84 -1.88
N THR A 34 6.06 -5.29 -2.61
CA THR A 34 4.69 -5.38 -2.07
C THR A 34 4.55 -6.48 -1.03
N THR A 35 5.21 -7.62 -1.22
CA THR A 35 5.29 -8.67 -0.19
C THR A 35 5.95 -8.17 1.10
N GLN A 36 7.03 -7.38 0.99
CA GLN A 36 7.67 -6.78 2.17
C GLN A 36 6.74 -5.73 2.83
N LEU A 37 6.07 -4.91 2.03
CA LEU A 37 5.06 -3.97 2.51
C LEU A 37 3.92 -4.69 3.24
N LYS A 38 3.42 -5.81 2.71
CA LYS A 38 2.42 -6.66 3.39
C LYS A 38 2.91 -7.03 4.78
N GLY A 39 4.13 -7.54 4.93
CA GLY A 39 4.70 -7.89 6.23
C GLY A 39 4.70 -6.71 7.21
N HIS A 40 5.10 -5.52 6.76
CA HIS A 40 5.07 -4.32 7.60
C HIS A 40 3.65 -3.87 7.98
N VAL A 41 2.69 -3.97 7.06
CA VAL A 41 1.28 -3.63 7.32
C VAL A 41 0.68 -4.64 8.30
N MET A 42 0.89 -5.94 8.10
CA MET A 42 0.40 -7.01 8.99
C MET A 42 0.96 -6.88 10.41
N ASN A 43 2.21 -6.46 10.56
CA ASN A 43 2.81 -6.19 11.88
C ASN A 43 2.25 -4.94 12.56
N ALA A 44 1.71 -3.99 11.79
CA ALA A 44 1.10 -2.76 12.32
C ALA A 44 -0.41 -2.90 12.57
N LEU A 45 -1.04 -3.98 12.09
CA LEU A 45 -2.47 -4.24 12.27
C LEU A 45 -2.75 -4.81 13.67
N PRO A 46 -3.89 -4.43 14.28
CA PRO A 46 -4.41 -5.16 15.44
C PRO A 46 -4.83 -6.58 15.03
N GLU A 47 -4.77 -7.52 15.98
CA GLU A 47 -4.96 -8.95 15.70
C GLU A 47 -6.33 -9.26 15.08
N ASP A 48 -7.38 -8.57 15.53
CA ASP A 48 -8.76 -8.75 15.08
C ASP A 48 -8.99 -8.28 13.62
N ALA A 49 -8.08 -7.49 13.06
CA ALA A 49 -8.17 -7.00 11.69
C ALA A 49 -7.41 -7.87 10.68
N LYS A 50 -6.47 -8.71 11.13
CA LYS A 50 -5.58 -9.48 10.23
C LYS A 50 -6.33 -10.45 9.33
N ALA A 51 -7.26 -11.23 9.89
CA ALA A 51 -8.05 -12.19 9.12
C ALA A 51 -8.88 -11.49 8.04
N TRP A 52 -9.53 -10.37 8.41
CA TRP A 52 -10.31 -9.58 7.46
C TRP A 52 -9.45 -9.04 6.32
N VAL A 53 -8.25 -8.52 6.63
CA VAL A 53 -7.31 -8.03 5.62
C VAL A 53 -6.83 -9.15 4.69
N GLU A 54 -6.54 -10.34 5.22
CA GLU A 54 -6.11 -11.49 4.42
C GLU A 54 -7.19 -11.94 3.42
N GLU A 55 -8.46 -11.79 3.78
CA GLU A 55 -9.60 -12.16 2.93
C GLU A 55 -9.96 -11.08 1.88
N HIS A 56 -9.85 -9.80 2.24
CA HIS A 56 -10.41 -8.69 1.43
C HIS A 56 -9.36 -7.85 0.70
N VAL A 57 -8.07 -8.00 1.03
CA VAL A 57 -7.00 -7.14 0.51
C VAL A 57 -5.93 -7.94 -0.19
N GLY A 58 -5.76 -7.68 -1.49
CA GLY A 58 -4.68 -8.24 -2.30
C GLY A 58 -3.39 -7.43 -2.15
N PHE A 59 -2.27 -8.12 -1.98
CA PHE A 59 -0.93 -7.54 -2.04
C PHE A 59 -0.20 -8.16 -3.23
N VAL A 60 -0.07 -7.40 -4.32
CA VAL A 60 0.43 -7.92 -5.61
C VAL A 60 1.78 -7.29 -5.91
N ASP A 61 2.81 -8.11 -6.00
CA ASP A 61 4.14 -7.65 -6.41
C ASP A 61 4.12 -7.15 -7.86
N SER A 62 4.85 -6.06 -8.10
CA SER A 62 4.99 -5.44 -9.42
C SER A 62 6.45 -5.16 -9.75
N ALA A 63 6.74 -5.00 -11.04
CA ALA A 63 7.99 -4.44 -11.52
C ALA A 63 7.67 -3.14 -12.26
N VAL A 64 8.40 -2.08 -11.96
CA VAL A 64 8.25 -0.77 -12.61
C VAL A 64 9.49 -0.47 -13.42
N ASP A 65 9.31 0.02 -14.65
CA ASP A 65 10.41 0.39 -15.53
C ASP A 65 10.09 1.70 -16.26
N ARG A 66 10.75 2.77 -15.82
CA ARG A 66 10.76 4.07 -16.49
C ARG A 66 11.93 4.90 -15.99
N ILE A 67 12.71 5.45 -16.91
CA ILE A 67 13.69 6.50 -16.61
C ILE A 67 12.94 7.84 -16.57
N VAL A 68 12.93 8.50 -15.40
CA VAL A 68 12.41 9.86 -15.23
C VAL A 68 13.56 10.76 -14.74
N PRO A 69 14.14 11.60 -15.60
CA PRO A 69 15.17 12.55 -15.17
C PRO A 69 14.62 13.54 -14.13
N PRO A 70 15.43 13.98 -13.15
CA PRO A 70 15.05 15.08 -12.28
C PRO A 70 14.70 16.33 -13.09
N SER A 71 13.57 16.99 -12.81
CA SER A 71 13.22 18.23 -13.50
C SER A 71 14.02 19.41 -12.92
N ALA A 72 14.47 20.31 -13.80
CA ALA A 72 15.16 21.55 -13.40
C ALA A 72 14.20 22.66 -12.92
N SER A 73 12.90 22.37 -12.81
CA SER A 73 11.84 23.37 -12.59
C SER A 73 10.76 22.85 -11.65
N ALA A 74 10.94 23.07 -10.35
CA ALA A 74 9.88 22.99 -9.35
C ALA A 74 9.15 24.34 -9.18
N THR A 75 9.07 25.18 -10.23
CA THR A 75 8.54 26.54 -10.13
C THR A 75 7.27 26.81 -10.93
N ASN A 76 6.81 25.91 -11.78
CA ASN A 76 5.50 26.01 -12.46
C ASN A 76 5.08 24.63 -12.99
N ASP A 77 4.65 23.73 -12.11
CA ASP A 77 3.86 22.57 -12.54
C ASP A 77 2.39 23.01 -12.54
N PRO A 78 1.67 22.98 -13.68
CA PRO A 78 0.25 23.32 -13.73
C PRO A 78 -0.68 22.18 -13.28
N LEU A 79 -0.15 21.06 -12.78
CA LEU A 79 -0.91 20.06 -12.02
C LEU A 79 -0.95 20.37 -10.51
#